data_AF-A0A838IWV7-F1
#
_entry.id   AF-A0A838IWV7-F1
#
_cell.length_a   1.000
_cell.length_b   1.000
_cell.length_c   1.000
_cell.angle_alpha   90.00
_cell.angle_beta   90.00
_cell.angle_gamma   90.00
#
_symmetry.space_group_name_H-M   'P 1'
#
loop_
_entity.id
_entity.type
_entity.pdbx_description
1 polymer ?
#
loop_
_entity_poly.entity_id
_entity_poly.type
_entity_poly.pdbx_seq_one_letter_code
_entity_poly.pdbx_strand_id
1 'polypeptide(L)' 'MHAHELLVHADLESLSAAAVAHWVAACHHAVARRGRFVVALAGGSTPRTTYARLAERLDLPWERVVVTWGDERH' A
#
# COMPACT_ATOMS: atom_id res chain seq x y z
N MET A 1 -21.20 11.90 -3.60
CA MET A 1 -20.15 12.04 -4.63
C MET A 1 -18.84 11.59 -4.01
N HIS A 2 -18.08 10.70 -4.65
CA HIS A 2 -16.76 10.33 -4.15
C HIS A 2 -15.77 11.40 -4.64
N ALA A 3 -14.93 11.92 -3.75
CA ALA A 3 -13.87 12.83 -4.16
C ALA A 3 -12.83 12.03 -4.95
N HIS A 4 -12.38 12.58 -6.08
CA HIS A 4 -11.26 12.04 -6.84
C HIS A 4 -10.01 12.85 -6.51
N GLU A 5 -8.95 12.17 -6.09
CA GLU A 5 -7.66 12.76 -5.80
C GLU A 5 -6.65 12.32 -6.87
N LEU A 6 -5.90 13.28 -7.44
CA LEU A 6 -4.83 13.02 -8.40
C LEU A 6 -3.54 13.64 -7.87
N LEU A 7 -2.58 12.78 -7.54
CA LEU A 7 -1.24 13.16 -7.10
C LEU A 7 -0.26 12.83 -8.22
N VAL A 8 0.51 13.82 -8.67
CA VAL A 8 1.52 13.67 -9.72
C VAL A 8 2.90 13.79 -9.10
N HIS A 9 3.76 12.83 -9.40
CA HIS A 9 5.13 12.75 -8.91
C HIS A 9 6.09 12.80 -10.10
N ALA A 10 7.28 13.38 -9.89
CA ALA A 10 8.24 13.63 -10.97
C ALA A 10 8.88 12.34 -11.51
N ASP A 11 8.97 11.30 -10.68
CA ASP A 11 9.64 10.05 -10.99
C ASP A 11 9.06 8.88 -10.17
N LEU A 12 9.54 7.67 -10.48
CA LEU A 12 9.12 6.45 -9.79
C LEU A 12 9.50 6.46 -8.31
N GLU A 13 10.63 7.07 -7.95
CA GLU A 13 11.14 7.10 -6.58
C GLU A 13 10.25 7.92 -5.65
N SER A 14 9.88 9.13 -6.08
CA SER A 14 8.94 10.01 -5.38
C SER A 14 7.53 9.44 -5.36
N LEU A 15 7.08 8.80 -6.46
CA LEU A 15 5.81 8.08 -6.50
C LEU A 15 5.79 6.93 -5.47
N SER A 16 6.82 6.09 -5.43
CA SER A 16 6.90 4.97 -4.50
C SER A 16 6.98 5.43 -3.05
N ALA A 17 7.69 6.52 -2.75
CA ALA A 17 7.73 7.10 -1.40
C ALA A 17 6.33 7.56 -0.95
N ALA A 18 5.59 8.26 -1.83
CA ALA A 18 4.24 8.69 -1.54
C ALA A 18 3.28 7.50 -1.36
N ALA A 19 3.40 6.48 -2.21
CA ALA A 19 2.61 5.26 -2.10
C ALA A 19 2.86 4.51 -0.78
N VAL A 20 4.12 4.43 -0.32
CA VAL A 20 4.47 3.86 1.00
C VAL A 20 3.78 4.66 2.12
N ALA A 21 3.91 5.98 2.10
CA ALA A 21 3.30 6.83 3.13
C ALA A 21 1.77 6.68 3.18
N HIS A 22 1.12 6.65 2.01
CA HIS A 22 -0.32 6.44 1.90
C HIS A 22 -0.74 5.07 2.43
N TRP A 23 0.00 4.01 2.05
CA TRP A 23 -0.28 2.65 2.50
C TRP A 23 -0.16 2.51 4.02
N VAL A 24 0.91 3.07 4.61
CA VAL A 24 1.15 3.04 6.07
C VAL A 24 0.03 3.77 6.82
N ALA A 25 -0.36 4.95 6.35
CA ALA A 25 -1.48 5.71 6.92
C ALA A 25 -2.80 4.92 6.85
N ALA A 26 -3.09 4.32 5.69
CA ALA A 26 -4.28 3.49 5.51
C ALA A 26 -4.26 2.24 6.41
N CYS A 27 -3.09 1.61 6.57
CA CYS A 27 -2.90 0.45 7.44
C CYS A 27 -3.22 0.79 8.90
N HIS A 28 -2.55 1.80 9.47
CA HIS A 28 -2.80 2.21 10.84
C HIS A 28 -4.24 2.66 11.06
N HIS A 29 -4.80 3.42 10.12
CA HIS A 29 -6.20 3.85 10.20
C HIS A 29 -7.15 2.65 10.23
N ALA A 30 -6.97 1.68 9.33
CA ALA A 30 -7.81 0.48 9.26
C ALA A 30 -7.69 -0.40 10.50
N VAL A 31 -6.47 -0.62 10.98
CA VAL A 31 -6.20 -1.41 12.18
C VAL A 31 -6.82 -0.75 13.41
N ALA A 32 -6.67 0.57 13.58
CA ALA A 32 -7.28 1.30 14.69
C ALA A 32 -8.82 1.24 14.64
N ARG A 33 -9.40 1.32 13.43
CA ARG A 33 -10.86 1.35 13.22
C ARG A 33 -11.54 -0.01 13.27
N ARG A 34 -10.88 -1.08 12.85
CA ARG A 34 -11.49 -2.39 12.54
C ARG A 34 -10.68 -3.60 13.02
N GLY A 35 -9.52 -3.38 13.63
CA GLY A 35 -8.62 -4.43 14.10
C GLY A 35 -7.80 -5.13 13.00
N ARG A 36 -8.04 -4.82 11.72
CA ARG A 36 -7.30 -5.39 10.57
C ARG A 36 -7.23 -4.43 9.38
N PHE A 37 -6.18 -4.58 8.59
CA PHE A 37 -6.04 -3.95 7.28
C PHE A 37 -6.06 -5.01 6.19
N VAL A 38 -7.00 -4.91 5.25
CA VAL A 38 -7.09 -5.85 4.11
C VAL A 38 -6.73 -5.06 2.86
N VAL A 39 -5.77 -5.57 2.09
CA VAL A 39 -5.25 -4.89 0.89
C VAL A 39 -5.08 -5.87 -0.26
N ALA A 40 -5.54 -5.48 -1.44
CA ALA A 40 -5.28 -6.18 -2.69
C ALA A 40 -4.04 -5.59 -3.36
N LEU A 41 -3.02 -6.42 -3.58
CA LEU A 41 -1.80 -6.01 -4.28
C LEU A 41 -2.01 -6.14 -5.79
N ALA A 42 -1.54 -5.14 -6.51
CA ALA A 42 -1.41 -5.16 -7.95
C ALA A 42 -0.08 -5.81 -8.37
N GLY A 43 -0.08 -6.47 -9.53
CA GLY A 43 1.14 -6.89 -10.22
C GLY A 43 1.82 -5.75 -10.99
N GLY A 44 2.86 -6.09 -11.76
CA GLY A 44 3.59 -5.15 -12.61
C GLY A 44 4.84 -4.55 -11.97
N SER A 45 5.55 -3.70 -12.72
CA SER A 45 6.83 -3.12 -12.28
C SER A 45 6.66 -1.90 -11.38
N THR A 46 5.64 -1.07 -11.62
CA THR A 46 5.40 0.16 -10.88
C THR A 46 5.25 -0.03 -9.36
N PRO A 47 4.51 -1.01 -8.83
CA PRO A 47 4.37 -1.14 -7.38
C PRO A 47 5.56 -1.86 -6.71
N ARG A 48 6.50 -2.42 -7.48
CA ARG A 48 7.60 -3.25 -6.94
C ARG A 48 8.43 -2.51 -5.89
N THR A 49 8.84 -1.28 -6.18
CA THR A 49 9.66 -0.47 -5.25
C THR A 49 8.88 -0.13 -3.97
N THR A 50 7.58 0.16 -4.09
CA THR A 50 6.69 0.36 -2.94
C THR A 50 6.66 -0.89 -2.05
N TYR A 51 6.48 -2.08 -2.63
CA TYR A 51 6.42 -3.32 -1.85
C TYR A 51 7.76 -3.68 -1.20
N ALA A 52 8.88 -3.48 -1.89
CA ALA A 52 10.20 -3.70 -1.32
C ALA A 52 10.42 -2.83 -0.07
N ARG A 53 10.07 -1.54 -0.15
CA ARG A 53 10.14 -0.61 1.00
C ARG A 53 9.19 -0.99 2.13
N LEU A 54 7.99 -1.45 1.82
CA LEU A 54 7.05 -1.93 2.83
C LEU A 54 7.59 -3.17 3.54
N ALA A 55 8.19 -4.12 2.82
CA ALA A 55 8.74 -5.34 3.41
C ALA A 55 9.84 -5.08 4.46
N GLU A 56 10.54 -3.95 4.39
CA GLU A 56 11.56 -3.54 5.37
C GLU A 56 10.98 -2.90 6.63
N ARG A 57 9.68 -2.58 6.66
CA ARG A 57 9.03 -1.89 7.78
C ARG A 57 8.60 -2.85 8.88
N LEU A 58 9.46 -3.03 9.89
CA LEU A 58 9.17 -3.86 11.06
C LEU A 58 8.20 -3.22 12.07
N ASP A 59 7.90 -1.93 11.92
CA ASP A 59 7.01 -1.17 12.80
C ASP A 59 5.52 -1.28 12.44
N LEU A 60 5.21 -1.94 11.32
CA LEU A 60 3.84 -2.19 10.91
C LEU A 60 3.26 -3.43 11.63
N PRO A 61 1.96 -3.41 11.98
CA PRO A 61 1.28 -4.53 12.62
C PRO A 61 0.95 -5.64 11.61
N TRP A 62 1.98 -6.29 11.05
CA TRP A 62 1.85 -7.28 9.98
C TRP A 62 0.91 -8.43 10.32
N GLU A 63 0.80 -8.81 11.59
CA GLU A 63 -0.12 -9.83 12.07
C GLU A 63 -1.60 -9.46 11.88
N ARG A 64 -1.88 -8.18 11.63
CA ARG A 64 -3.22 -7.63 11.35
C ARG A 64 -3.41 -7.23 9.89
N VAL A 65 -2.41 -7.45 9.04
CA VAL A 65 -2.46 -7.17 7.60
C VAL A 65 -2.83 -8.44 6.86
N VAL A 66 -3.92 -8.39 6.11
CA VAL A 66 -4.34 -9.46 5.20
C VAL A 66 -4.06 -9.00 3.78
N VAL A 67 -3.18 -9.73 3.11
CA VAL A 67 -2.80 -9.49 1.72
C VAL A 67 -3.60 -10.41 0.81
N THR A 68 -4.15 -9.85 -0.27
CA THR A 68 -4.74 -10.58 -1.40
C THR A 68 -4.18 -10.05 -2.70
N TRP A 69 -4.46 -10.71 -3.82
CA TRP A 69 -4.11 -10.28 -5.16
C TRP A 69 -5.33 -9.71 -5.87
N GLY A 70 -5.13 -8.63 -6.63
CA GLY A 70 -6.20 -8.09 -7.48
C GLY A 70 -6.48 -8.94 -8.72
N ASP A 71 -5.44 -9.57 -9.25
CA ASP A 71 -5.43 -10.48 -10.41
C ASP A 71 -4.17 -11.34 -10.35
N GLU A 72 -4.14 -12.51 -11.00
CA GLU A 72 -3.00 -13.42 -11.05
C GLU A 72 -2.98 -14.19 -12.40
N ARG A 73 -1.82 -14.74 -12.78
CA ARG A 73 -1.68 -15.52 -14.01
C ARG A 73 -1.86 -17.01 -13.72
N HIS A 74 -2.69 -17.69 -14.52
CA HIS A 74 -2.95 -19.14 -14.46
C HIS A 74 -1.89 -19.95 -15.22
#